data_AF-A0A2P2I7S8-F1
#
_entry.id   AF-A0A2P2I7S8-F1
#
_cell.length_a   1.000
_cell.length_b   1.000
_cell.length_c   1.000
_cell.angle_alpha   90.00
_cell.angle_beta   90.00
_cell.angle_gamma   90.00
#
_symmetry.space_group_name_H-M   'P 1'
#
loop_
_entity.id
_entity.type
_entity.pdbx_description
1 polymer ?
#
loop_
_entity_poly.entity_id
_entity_poly.type
_entity_poly.pdbx_seq_one_letter_code
_entity_poly.pdbx_strand_id
1 'polypeptide(L)'
;MCFSDGTHFAIMPPAQDHKTRFEGNTGPNTGGMGAVCPYPVAASTAAECEKILRDSIEGMVEDGTPFRGVLYAGLMVCDGIPYVLEYNCRFGDPETQVILQLLRSDLYCVMEACASGSLAQQMPVKFSEEEFACAVVVVTKNYPTSADKGLTITGLDSVSGSEGCRVKVYHSGTARAQDGSLVTNGGRVVSVVAVTDSAQTARQVALQHAKNISFTGASIREDIGLEAINILQSKSSTAGSLTYSNAGVDVTLGDRFVEGIRASVASTQGPQVLEGIGGFGALYDLHSLGLKEPVLVSGTDGVGTKLMVANAVGCHGSIGQDLVAMCVNDVLCHGAKPLFFLDYLATGKLDITTMEAVVRGIATACRETGTALVGGETAEMPGLYRAGEYDVAGFVVGVVEKADLLPKRSDMAEGDVLIGIPSSGLHSNGYSLVRMIVESLKLKYTDQCPFNASKTIGEVLLTPTCLYWNAFSKVKSKVLGASHITGGGIIGNAARMLPGDLAIHLDITKWSIPKEFIWIASQGVSSEEMSKTF
;
A
#
# COMPACT_ATOMS: atom_id res chain seq x y z
N MET A 1 -23.06 7.14 20.35
CA MET A 1 -24.16 7.60 21.25
C MET A 1 -23.73 8.88 21.94
N CYS A 2 -24.66 9.73 22.36
CA CYS A 2 -24.37 10.84 23.25
C CYS A 2 -25.47 11.03 24.32
N PHE A 3 -25.08 11.57 25.46
CA PHE A 3 -25.99 12.21 26.42
C PHE A 3 -26.31 13.62 25.93
N SER A 4 -27.54 14.09 26.11
CA SER A 4 -27.96 15.45 25.76
C SER A 4 -28.92 16.01 26.79
N ASP A 5 -28.76 17.30 27.12
CA ASP A 5 -29.69 18.08 27.95
C ASP A 5 -30.56 19.05 27.14
N GLY A 6 -30.48 18.95 25.82
CA GLY A 6 -31.19 19.80 24.87
C GLY A 6 -30.41 21.04 24.44
N THR A 7 -29.25 21.32 25.02
CA THR A 7 -28.36 22.43 24.62
C THR A 7 -26.88 22.04 24.62
N HIS A 8 -26.50 21.11 25.50
CA HIS A 8 -25.18 20.53 25.61
C HIS A 8 -25.29 19.02 25.42
N PHE A 9 -24.23 18.41 24.90
CA PHE A 9 -24.15 16.97 24.73
C PHE A 9 -22.77 16.44 25.10
N ALA A 10 -22.72 15.19 25.54
CA ALA A 10 -21.50 14.47 25.87
C ALA A 10 -21.46 13.15 25.10
N ILE A 11 -20.44 13.00 24.24
CA ILE A 11 -20.27 11.83 23.38
C ILE A 11 -19.74 10.65 24.19
N MET A 12 -20.27 9.46 23.90
CA MET A 12 -19.79 8.20 24.45
C MET A 12 -18.73 7.59 23.53
N PRO A 13 -17.77 6.81 24.05
CA PRO A 13 -16.78 6.13 23.22
C PRO A 13 -17.43 5.29 22.12
N PRO A 14 -16.78 5.16 20.95
CA PRO A 14 -17.30 4.35 19.86
C PRO A 14 -17.43 2.90 20.30
N ALA A 15 -18.51 2.25 19.90
CA ALA A 15 -18.73 0.82 20.10
C ALA A 15 -19.17 0.18 18.79
N GLN A 16 -18.70 -1.03 18.54
CA GLN A 16 -19.10 -1.82 17.37
C GLN A 16 -20.11 -2.88 17.80
N ASP A 17 -21.28 -2.87 17.17
CA ASP A 17 -22.27 -3.95 17.26
C ASP A 17 -22.03 -4.97 16.14
N HIS A 18 -22.06 -6.25 16.50
CA HIS A 18 -21.97 -7.36 15.55
C HIS A 18 -23.39 -7.85 15.20
N LYS A 19 -24.03 -7.19 14.24
CA LYS A 19 -25.46 -7.42 13.91
C LYS A 19 -25.79 -8.77 13.30
N THR A 20 -24.94 -9.34 12.47
CA THR A 20 -25.31 -10.56 11.73
C THR A 20 -25.19 -11.82 12.59
N ARG A 21 -26.04 -12.81 12.30
CA ARG A 21 -26.19 -14.01 13.12
C ARG A 21 -24.95 -14.91 13.18
N PHE A 22 -24.20 -15.02 12.09
CA PHE A 22 -23.07 -15.93 11.95
C PHE A 22 -21.75 -15.17 11.81
N GLU A 23 -20.66 -15.91 11.98
CA GLU A 23 -19.29 -15.40 11.86
C GLU A 23 -19.01 -14.87 10.46
N GLY A 24 -17.99 -14.01 10.35
CA GLY A 24 -17.61 -13.38 9.08
C GLY A 24 -18.66 -12.40 8.56
N ASN A 25 -19.48 -11.87 9.47
CA ASN A 25 -20.57 -10.95 9.17
C ASN A 25 -21.62 -11.52 8.18
N THR A 26 -21.98 -12.81 8.34
CA THR A 26 -22.93 -13.51 7.46
C THR A 26 -24.26 -13.86 8.16
N GLY A 27 -25.29 -14.18 7.37
CA GLY A 27 -26.62 -14.55 7.87
C GLY A 27 -27.57 -13.36 8.09
N PRO A 28 -28.75 -13.60 8.68
CA PRO A 28 -29.73 -12.54 8.91
C PRO A 28 -29.23 -11.52 9.93
N ASN A 29 -29.71 -10.27 9.78
CA ASN A 29 -29.52 -9.24 10.79
C ASN A 29 -30.28 -9.60 12.06
N THR A 30 -29.61 -9.38 13.18
CA THR A 30 -30.13 -9.60 14.51
C THR A 30 -30.18 -8.28 15.29
N GLY A 31 -30.59 -8.32 16.54
CA GLY A 31 -30.43 -7.21 17.47
C GLY A 31 -28.99 -7.07 17.99
N GLY A 32 -28.04 -7.85 17.50
CA GLY A 32 -26.64 -7.85 17.94
C GLY A 32 -26.25 -9.16 18.61
N MET A 33 -25.16 -9.76 18.12
CA MET A 33 -24.55 -10.99 18.64
C MET A 33 -23.41 -10.72 19.63
N GLY A 34 -23.04 -9.45 19.81
CA GLY A 34 -21.98 -9.01 20.69
C GLY A 34 -21.59 -7.57 20.37
N ALA A 35 -20.84 -6.97 21.28
CA ALA A 35 -20.29 -5.63 21.09
C ALA A 35 -18.92 -5.48 21.73
N VAL A 36 -18.15 -4.51 21.27
CA VAL A 36 -16.89 -4.11 21.88
C VAL A 36 -16.79 -2.60 22.04
N CYS A 37 -16.08 -2.15 23.08
CA CYS A 37 -15.84 -0.74 23.34
C CYS A 37 -14.52 -0.56 24.14
N PRO A 38 -13.70 0.47 23.84
CA PRO A 38 -13.81 1.35 22.68
C PRO A 38 -13.48 0.63 21.37
N TYR A 39 -14.27 0.85 20.33
CA TYR A 39 -13.93 0.36 18.99
C TYR A 39 -12.90 1.27 18.32
N PRO A 40 -11.77 0.74 17.84
CA PRO A 40 -10.73 1.56 17.25
C PRO A 40 -11.15 2.09 15.87
N VAL A 41 -11.36 3.40 15.78
CA VAL A 41 -11.64 4.12 14.53
C VAL A 41 -10.48 5.05 14.17
N ALA A 42 -10.38 5.46 12.89
CA ALA A 42 -9.45 6.49 12.47
C ALA A 42 -9.88 7.86 13.04
N ALA A 43 -8.92 8.76 13.32
CA ALA A 43 -9.22 10.06 13.91
C ALA A 43 -10.14 10.91 13.03
N SER A 44 -9.95 10.88 11.70
CA SER A 44 -10.82 11.55 10.73
C SER A 44 -12.26 11.01 10.80
N THR A 45 -12.43 9.69 10.76
CA THR A 45 -13.75 9.04 10.88
C THR A 45 -14.40 9.34 12.23
N ALA A 46 -13.64 9.33 13.33
CA ALA A 46 -14.15 9.66 14.66
C ALA A 46 -14.69 11.10 14.73
N ALA A 47 -13.94 12.05 14.17
CA ALA A 47 -14.35 13.45 14.10
C ALA A 47 -15.62 13.64 13.27
N GLU A 48 -15.76 12.89 12.18
CA GLU A 48 -16.95 12.93 11.33
C GLU A 48 -18.17 12.29 12.02
N CYS A 49 -18.00 11.18 12.75
CA CYS A 49 -19.03 10.61 13.62
C CYS A 49 -19.49 11.57 14.72
N GLU A 50 -18.55 12.30 15.33
CA GLU A 50 -18.86 13.35 16.31
C GLU A 50 -19.65 14.50 15.67
N LYS A 51 -19.23 14.95 14.49
CA LYS A 51 -19.92 15.99 13.73
C LYS A 51 -21.37 15.59 13.43
N ILE A 52 -21.62 14.36 13.02
CA ILE A 52 -22.98 13.85 12.78
C ILE A 52 -23.88 14.01 14.02
N LEU A 53 -23.38 13.61 15.20
CA LEU A 53 -24.14 13.74 16.45
C LEU A 53 -24.36 15.21 16.83
N ARG A 54 -23.32 16.04 16.68
CA ARG A 54 -23.37 17.48 16.93
C ARG A 54 -24.45 18.15 16.07
N ASP A 55 -24.34 18.01 14.75
CA ASP A 55 -25.25 18.61 13.79
C ASP A 55 -26.70 18.16 14.03
N SER A 56 -26.90 16.91 14.47
CA SER A 56 -28.24 16.40 14.79
C SER A 56 -28.84 17.02 16.05
N ILE A 57 -28.04 17.20 17.10
CA ILE A 57 -28.50 17.86 18.34
C ILE A 57 -28.75 19.35 18.07
N GLU A 58 -27.82 20.03 17.41
CA GLU A 58 -27.92 21.45 17.09
C GLU A 58 -29.11 21.72 16.15
N GLY A 59 -29.32 20.88 15.13
CA GLY A 59 -30.48 20.97 14.25
C GLY A 59 -31.81 20.81 14.99
N MET A 60 -31.91 19.86 15.94
CA MET A 60 -33.13 19.72 16.77
C MET A 60 -33.39 20.97 17.64
N VAL A 61 -32.34 21.67 18.08
CA VAL A 61 -32.46 22.95 18.79
C VAL A 61 -32.97 24.05 17.85
N GLU A 62 -32.42 24.15 16.64
CA GLU A 62 -32.84 25.11 15.61
C GLU A 62 -34.31 24.92 15.21
N ASP A 63 -34.76 23.67 15.13
CA ASP A 63 -36.16 23.31 14.86
C ASP A 63 -37.10 23.59 16.05
N GLY A 64 -36.58 24.07 17.19
CA GLY A 64 -37.35 24.35 18.40
C GLY A 64 -37.78 23.08 19.15
N THR A 65 -37.11 21.95 18.93
CA THR A 65 -37.39 20.64 19.53
C THR A 65 -36.17 20.06 20.27
N PRO A 66 -35.60 20.77 21.27
CA PRO A 66 -34.37 20.36 21.92
C PRO A 66 -34.48 18.96 22.55
N PHE A 67 -33.57 18.06 22.17
CA PHE A 67 -33.60 16.67 22.61
C PHE A 67 -32.90 16.45 23.95
N ARG A 68 -33.61 15.87 24.92
CA ARG A 68 -33.08 15.48 26.24
C ARG A 68 -33.05 13.97 26.40
N GLY A 69 -31.91 13.41 26.80
CA GLY A 69 -31.75 11.99 27.06
C GLY A 69 -30.53 11.40 26.33
N VAL A 70 -30.70 10.20 25.80
CA VAL A 70 -29.64 9.46 25.09
C VAL A 70 -30.01 9.36 23.62
N LEU A 71 -29.16 9.93 22.77
CA LEU A 71 -29.28 9.80 21.32
C LEU A 71 -28.30 8.72 20.83
N TYR A 72 -28.84 7.68 20.23
CA TYR A 72 -28.09 6.66 19.52
C TYR A 72 -28.17 6.91 18.03
N ALA A 73 -27.00 7.10 17.40
CA ALA A 73 -26.85 7.09 15.95
C ALA A 73 -26.21 5.74 15.58
N GLY A 74 -26.94 4.93 14.81
CA GLY A 74 -26.39 3.74 14.17
C GLY A 74 -25.65 4.18 12.92
N LEU A 75 -24.34 3.95 12.88
CA LEU A 75 -23.47 4.39 11.79
C LEU A 75 -22.89 3.18 11.05
N MET A 76 -22.78 3.29 9.72
CA MET A 76 -22.02 2.37 8.87
C MET A 76 -20.83 3.11 8.29
N VAL A 77 -19.62 2.58 8.46
CA VAL A 77 -18.41 3.18 7.89
C VAL A 77 -18.04 2.44 6.61
N CYS A 78 -18.01 3.14 5.49
CA CYS A 78 -17.58 2.62 4.18
C CYS A 78 -16.36 3.44 3.72
N ASP A 79 -15.24 2.77 3.47
CA ASP A 79 -13.98 3.42 3.03
C ASP A 79 -13.56 4.62 3.89
N GLY A 80 -13.80 4.53 5.21
CA GLY A 80 -13.46 5.57 6.18
C GLY A 80 -14.52 6.67 6.35
N ILE A 81 -15.59 6.66 5.55
CA ILE A 81 -16.68 7.65 5.58
C ILE A 81 -17.89 7.08 6.37
N PRO A 82 -18.36 7.73 7.44
CA PRO A 82 -19.53 7.29 8.19
C PRO A 82 -20.85 7.75 7.56
N TYR A 83 -21.78 6.81 7.42
CA TYR A 83 -23.15 7.03 6.97
C TYR A 83 -24.14 6.71 8.09
N VAL A 84 -25.12 7.60 8.29
CA VAL A 84 -26.19 7.37 9.26
C VAL A 84 -27.18 6.34 8.72
N LEU A 85 -27.37 5.25 9.45
CA LEU A 85 -28.38 4.25 9.17
C LEU A 85 -29.69 4.54 9.89
N GLU A 86 -29.60 4.89 11.18
CA GLU A 86 -30.77 5.06 12.04
C GLU A 86 -30.46 5.95 13.24
N TYR A 87 -31.51 6.57 13.78
CA TYR A 87 -31.49 7.20 15.11
C TYR A 87 -32.43 6.45 16.06
N ASN A 88 -32.00 6.26 17.30
CA ASN A 88 -32.81 5.71 18.38
C ASN A 88 -32.72 6.65 19.60
N CYS A 89 -33.87 6.98 20.19
CA CYS A 89 -33.96 7.80 21.40
C CYS A 89 -33.89 6.93 22.67
N ARG A 90 -32.85 6.12 22.76
CA ARG A 90 -32.60 5.17 23.85
C ARG A 90 -31.14 4.72 23.81
N PHE A 91 -30.75 4.03 24.87
CA PHE A 91 -29.56 3.19 24.85
C PHE A 91 -29.64 2.07 23.79
N GLY A 92 -28.50 1.79 23.15
CA GLY A 92 -28.30 0.63 22.28
C GLY A 92 -28.29 -0.69 23.07
N ASP A 93 -28.38 -1.81 22.38
CA ASP A 93 -28.31 -3.14 22.99
C ASP A 93 -27.83 -4.12 21.92
N PRO A 94 -26.58 -4.64 21.97
CA PRO A 94 -25.74 -4.77 23.17
C PRO A 94 -24.73 -3.63 23.47
N GLU A 95 -24.63 -2.57 22.67
CA GLU A 95 -23.54 -1.56 22.77
C GLU A 95 -23.48 -0.87 24.14
N THR A 96 -24.63 -0.61 24.76
CA THR A 96 -24.69 -0.01 26.10
C THR A 96 -24.04 -0.87 27.17
N GLN A 97 -24.08 -2.19 26.99
CA GLN A 97 -23.55 -3.15 27.96
C GLN A 97 -22.02 -3.11 28.02
N VAL A 98 -21.35 -2.67 26.95
CA VAL A 98 -19.90 -2.42 26.95
C VAL A 98 -19.56 -0.97 27.30
N ILE A 99 -20.32 0.01 26.80
CA ILE A 99 -20.05 1.44 27.02
C ILE A 99 -20.17 1.82 28.49
N LEU A 100 -21.27 1.45 29.16
CA LEU A 100 -21.50 1.86 30.54
C LEU A 100 -20.56 1.16 31.54
N GLN A 101 -19.92 0.05 31.15
CA GLN A 101 -18.89 -0.57 31.98
C GLN A 101 -17.59 0.23 32.06
N LEU A 102 -17.38 1.13 31.09
CA LEU A 102 -16.26 2.05 31.04
C LEU A 102 -16.59 3.41 31.66
N LEU A 103 -17.85 3.71 31.97
CA LEU A 103 -18.23 5.01 32.56
C LEU A 103 -17.58 5.18 33.94
N ARG A 104 -16.96 6.36 34.15
CA ARG A 104 -16.34 6.77 35.43
C ARG A 104 -17.16 7.84 36.15
N SER A 105 -17.87 8.69 35.42
CA SER A 105 -18.85 9.60 36.00
C SER A 105 -20.02 8.83 36.61
N ASP A 106 -20.68 9.42 37.60
CA ASP A 106 -21.89 8.84 38.16
C ASP A 106 -23.05 8.89 37.15
N LEU A 107 -23.58 7.73 36.76
CA LEU A 107 -24.64 7.65 35.74
C LEU A 107 -25.92 8.35 36.19
N TYR A 108 -26.27 8.29 37.48
CA TYR A 108 -27.47 8.93 37.99
C TYR A 108 -27.35 10.45 37.85
N CYS A 109 -26.22 11.03 38.28
CA CYS A 109 -25.97 12.47 38.12
C CYS A 109 -26.00 12.92 36.65
N VAL A 110 -25.41 12.13 35.74
CA VAL A 110 -25.43 12.44 34.29
C VAL A 110 -26.86 12.41 33.74
N MET A 111 -27.64 11.38 34.07
CA MET A 111 -29.03 11.25 33.60
C MET A 111 -29.95 12.32 34.18
N GLU A 112 -29.79 12.65 35.46
CA GLU A 112 -30.50 13.76 36.12
C GLU A 112 -30.19 15.10 35.45
N ALA A 113 -28.91 15.33 35.13
CA ALA A 113 -28.48 16.54 34.44
C ALA A 113 -29.03 16.64 33.01
N CYS A 114 -29.11 15.52 32.27
CA CYS A 114 -29.80 15.47 30.97
C CYS A 114 -31.29 15.83 31.10
N ALA A 115 -31.99 15.31 32.11
CA ALA A 115 -33.41 15.57 32.30
C ALA A 115 -33.68 17.04 32.71
N SER A 116 -32.84 17.58 33.58
CA SER A 116 -33.00 18.93 34.15
C SER A 116 -32.45 20.07 33.28
N GLY A 117 -31.64 19.78 32.25
CA GLY A 117 -31.04 20.82 31.40
C GLY A 117 -29.72 21.36 31.95
N SER A 118 -28.97 20.57 32.71
CA SER A 118 -27.76 21.01 33.42
C SER A 118 -26.54 20.13 33.17
N LEU A 119 -26.48 19.43 32.03
CA LEU A 119 -25.38 18.51 31.70
C LEU A 119 -24.03 19.23 31.66
N ALA A 120 -23.99 20.51 31.28
CA ALA A 120 -22.79 21.34 31.35
C ALA A 120 -22.08 21.30 32.71
N GLN A 121 -22.82 21.13 33.82
CA GLN A 121 -22.25 21.03 35.18
C GLN A 121 -21.60 19.67 35.47
N GLN A 122 -21.96 18.64 34.71
CA GLN A 122 -21.42 17.29 34.82
C GLN A 122 -20.32 17.01 33.78
N MET A 123 -20.00 17.98 32.91
CA MET A 123 -18.99 17.82 31.87
C MET A 123 -17.56 18.06 32.41
N PRO A 124 -16.55 17.31 31.92
CA PRO A 124 -16.67 16.21 30.95
C PRO A 124 -17.26 14.95 31.59
N VAL A 125 -18.15 14.26 30.86
CA VAL A 125 -18.57 12.91 31.23
C VAL A 125 -17.41 11.96 30.94
N LYS A 126 -16.83 11.35 31.97
CA LYS A 126 -15.59 10.58 31.87
C LYS A 126 -15.86 9.10 31.65
N PHE A 127 -15.12 8.51 30.74
CA PHE A 127 -15.03 7.07 30.53
C PHE A 127 -13.58 6.61 30.75
N SER A 128 -13.36 5.33 31.02
CA SER A 128 -12.03 4.74 31.13
C SER A 128 -11.33 4.82 29.78
N GLU A 129 -10.09 5.28 29.80
CA GLU A 129 -9.19 5.29 28.63
C GLU A 129 -8.23 4.09 28.62
N GLU A 130 -8.14 3.37 29.76
CA GLU A 130 -7.20 2.26 29.97
C GLU A 130 -7.88 0.88 29.86
N GLU A 131 -9.21 0.83 29.84
CA GLU A 131 -9.96 -0.44 29.82
C GLU A 131 -10.66 -0.69 28.49
N PHE A 132 -10.79 -1.96 28.16
CA PHE A 132 -11.55 -2.48 27.03
C PHE A 132 -12.65 -3.43 27.53
N ALA A 133 -13.84 -3.30 26.97
CA ALA A 133 -15.01 -4.13 27.27
C ALA A 133 -15.43 -4.94 26.03
N CYS A 134 -15.64 -6.24 26.21
CA CYS A 134 -16.14 -7.15 25.19
C CYS A 134 -17.39 -7.89 25.70
N ALA A 135 -18.47 -7.85 24.92
CA ALA A 135 -19.73 -8.51 25.20
C ALA A 135 -20.00 -9.60 24.17
N VAL A 136 -20.21 -10.84 24.63
CA VAL A 136 -20.62 -11.98 23.79
C VAL A 136 -22.04 -12.40 24.16
N VAL A 137 -22.93 -12.42 23.19
CA VAL A 137 -24.35 -12.77 23.40
C VAL A 137 -24.58 -14.26 23.14
N VAL A 138 -25.16 -14.95 24.12
CA VAL A 138 -25.62 -16.33 24.00
C VAL A 138 -27.08 -16.32 23.53
N VAL A 139 -27.33 -16.99 22.40
CA VAL A 139 -28.63 -16.97 21.73
C VAL A 139 -29.21 -18.37 21.54
N THR A 140 -30.54 -18.44 21.36
CA THR A 140 -31.22 -19.68 20.97
C THR A 140 -30.93 -20.05 19.51
N LYS A 141 -30.98 -21.34 19.20
CA LYS A 141 -30.64 -21.92 17.88
C LYS A 141 -31.22 -21.14 16.71
N ASN A 142 -32.52 -20.85 16.75
CA ASN A 142 -33.27 -20.27 15.64
C ASN A 142 -33.34 -18.73 15.66
N TYR A 143 -32.60 -18.08 16.56
CA TYR A 143 -32.48 -16.62 16.56
C TYR A 143 -31.86 -16.14 15.23
N PRO A 144 -32.39 -15.11 14.55
CA PRO A 144 -33.46 -14.19 14.96
C PRO A 144 -34.89 -14.59 14.56
N THR A 145 -35.07 -15.67 13.81
CA THR A 145 -36.38 -16.09 13.26
C THR A 145 -37.39 -16.50 14.34
N SER A 146 -36.94 -17.25 15.35
CA SER A 146 -37.76 -17.63 16.50
C SER A 146 -36.92 -17.77 17.77
N ALA A 147 -37.61 -17.75 18.92
CA ALA A 147 -37.00 -17.88 20.24
C ALA A 147 -37.56 -19.11 20.95
N ASP A 148 -36.69 -20.10 21.19
CA ASP A 148 -37.06 -21.29 21.96
C ASP A 148 -37.12 -20.91 23.44
N LYS A 149 -38.33 -20.90 24.02
CA LYS A 149 -38.58 -20.51 25.42
C LYS A 149 -38.67 -21.73 26.34
N GLY A 150 -38.43 -21.52 27.63
CA GLY A 150 -38.56 -22.54 28.67
C GLY A 150 -37.38 -23.51 28.74
N LEU A 151 -36.29 -23.27 28.01
CA LEU A 151 -35.10 -24.12 28.07
C LEU A 151 -34.28 -23.78 29.31
N THR A 152 -34.00 -24.76 30.16
CA THR A 152 -33.22 -24.57 31.39
C THR A 152 -31.80 -24.09 31.09
N ILE A 153 -31.41 -22.99 31.71
CA ILE A 153 -30.09 -22.36 31.59
C ILE A 153 -29.20 -22.87 32.72
N THR A 154 -28.02 -23.34 32.36
CA THR A 154 -26.99 -23.84 33.30
C THR A 154 -25.66 -23.13 33.08
N GLY A 155 -24.74 -23.23 34.05
CA GLY A 155 -23.39 -22.67 33.94
C GLY A 155 -23.23 -21.21 34.35
N LEU A 156 -24.33 -20.49 34.64
CA LEU A 156 -24.28 -19.09 35.10
C LEU A 156 -23.48 -18.92 36.40
N ASP A 157 -23.59 -19.87 37.33
CA ASP A 157 -22.87 -19.82 38.62
C ASP A 157 -21.35 -19.95 38.46
N SER A 158 -20.88 -20.42 37.30
CA SER A 158 -19.44 -20.51 36.98
C SER A 158 -18.86 -19.19 36.46
N VAL A 159 -19.71 -18.19 36.18
CA VAL A 159 -19.28 -16.89 35.67
C VAL A 159 -18.86 -16.02 36.84
N SER A 160 -17.55 -15.79 36.95
CA SER A 160 -16.96 -14.96 37.98
C SER A 160 -15.81 -14.15 37.39
N GLY A 161 -15.63 -12.92 37.87
CA GLY A 161 -14.44 -12.13 37.54
C GLY A 161 -13.20 -12.69 38.25
N SER A 162 -12.03 -12.32 37.75
CA SER A 162 -10.74 -12.57 38.39
C SER A 162 -10.09 -11.24 38.78
N GLU A 163 -9.01 -11.30 39.56
CA GLU A 163 -8.18 -10.12 39.79
C GLU A 163 -7.76 -9.51 38.43
N GLY A 164 -7.99 -8.21 38.25
CA GLY A 164 -7.72 -7.49 37.00
C GLY A 164 -8.73 -7.68 35.87
N CYS A 165 -9.78 -8.50 36.03
CA CYS A 165 -10.81 -8.69 35.00
C CYS A 165 -12.23 -8.75 35.59
N ARG A 166 -13.03 -7.72 35.30
CA ARG A 166 -14.42 -7.62 35.75
C ARG A 166 -15.32 -8.36 34.76
N VAL A 167 -16.14 -9.28 35.23
CA VAL A 167 -17.11 -10.00 34.41
C VAL A 167 -18.52 -9.74 34.91
N LYS A 168 -19.44 -9.42 34.00
CA LYS A 168 -20.85 -9.19 34.30
C LYS A 168 -21.74 -9.92 33.30
N VAL A 169 -22.78 -10.59 33.82
CA VAL A 169 -23.80 -11.22 32.99
C VAL A 169 -25.04 -10.35 32.98
N TYR A 170 -25.50 -9.99 31.78
CA TYR A 170 -26.76 -9.31 31.55
C TYR A 170 -27.82 -10.32 31.11
N HIS A 171 -28.97 -10.27 31.78
CA HIS A 171 -30.12 -11.11 31.48
C HIS A 171 -31.03 -10.39 30.48
N SER A 172 -31.04 -10.83 29.22
CA SER A 172 -31.81 -10.20 28.14
C SER A 172 -33.13 -10.92 27.89
N GLY A 173 -33.11 -12.24 27.87
CA GLY A 173 -34.24 -13.10 27.53
C GLY A 173 -34.29 -14.31 28.46
N THR A 174 -34.35 -14.06 29.77
CA THR A 174 -34.47 -15.09 30.80
C THR A 174 -35.75 -14.92 31.62
N ALA A 175 -36.30 -16.02 32.13
CA ALA A 175 -37.38 -16.03 33.12
C ALA A 175 -37.04 -17.04 34.23
N ARG A 176 -37.80 -17.00 35.34
CA ARG A 176 -37.76 -18.05 36.36
C ARG A 176 -38.93 -19.01 36.15
N ALA A 177 -38.65 -20.30 36.10
CA ALA A 177 -39.68 -21.34 36.10
C ALA A 177 -40.26 -21.52 37.52
N GLN A 178 -41.32 -22.33 37.64
CA GLN A 178 -42.01 -22.57 38.92
C GLN A 178 -41.12 -23.23 39.97
N ASP A 179 -40.14 -24.02 39.55
CA ASP A 179 -39.14 -24.65 40.42
C ASP A 179 -37.97 -23.72 40.80
N GLY A 180 -38.02 -22.45 40.36
CA GLY A 180 -37.00 -21.44 40.61
C GLY A 180 -35.84 -21.44 39.61
N SER A 181 -35.76 -22.43 38.71
CA SER A 181 -34.71 -22.53 37.69
C SER A 181 -34.79 -21.37 36.68
N LEU A 182 -33.63 -20.95 36.17
CA LEU A 182 -33.57 -19.95 35.10
C LEU A 182 -33.82 -20.64 33.76
N VAL A 183 -34.72 -20.07 32.96
CA VAL A 183 -35.10 -20.57 31.64
C VAL A 183 -35.03 -19.48 30.58
N THR A 184 -34.88 -19.86 29.32
CA THR A 184 -34.95 -18.93 28.18
C THR A 184 -36.36 -18.32 28.05
N ASN A 185 -36.43 -17.04 27.68
CA ASN A 185 -37.68 -16.30 27.40
C ASN A 185 -37.53 -15.34 26.21
N GLY A 186 -36.45 -15.47 25.44
CA GLY A 186 -36.16 -14.63 24.28
C GLY A 186 -35.03 -15.24 23.44
N GLY A 187 -34.83 -14.71 22.23
CA GLY A 187 -33.82 -15.23 21.31
C GLY A 187 -32.40 -14.85 21.68
N ARG A 188 -32.20 -13.62 22.20
CA ARG A 188 -30.99 -13.21 22.93
C ARG A 188 -31.23 -13.51 24.40
N VAL A 189 -30.49 -14.47 24.95
CA VAL A 189 -30.78 -15.02 26.28
C VAL A 189 -30.01 -14.27 27.34
N VAL A 190 -28.69 -14.28 27.22
CA VAL A 190 -27.77 -13.57 28.13
C VAL A 190 -26.61 -12.98 27.35
N SER A 191 -26.00 -11.94 27.90
CA SER A 191 -24.78 -11.34 27.38
C SER A 191 -23.71 -11.35 28.46
N VAL A 192 -22.55 -11.88 28.12
CA VAL A 192 -21.40 -11.96 29.02
C VAL A 192 -20.43 -10.86 28.64
N VAL A 193 -20.22 -9.92 29.57
CA VAL A 193 -19.34 -8.78 29.38
C VAL A 193 -18.10 -8.96 30.24
N ALA A 194 -16.92 -8.92 29.65
CA ALA A 194 -15.65 -8.87 30.35
C ALA A 194 -14.95 -7.54 30.10
N VAL A 195 -14.33 -7.00 31.15
CA VAL A 195 -13.67 -5.69 31.15
C VAL A 195 -12.33 -5.80 31.83
N THR A 196 -11.27 -5.41 31.13
CA THR A 196 -9.89 -5.45 31.60
C THR A 196 -9.06 -4.46 30.75
N ASP A 197 -7.78 -4.30 31.06
CA ASP A 197 -6.86 -3.41 30.34
C ASP A 197 -6.40 -3.93 28.97
N SER A 198 -6.73 -5.19 28.65
CA SER A 198 -6.34 -5.87 27.42
C SER A 198 -7.57 -6.30 26.61
N ALA A 199 -7.67 -5.81 25.37
CA ALA A 199 -8.74 -6.20 24.45
C ALA A 199 -8.76 -7.72 24.17
N GLN A 200 -7.57 -8.33 24.04
CA GLN A 200 -7.41 -9.77 23.87
C GLN A 200 -7.94 -10.54 25.07
N THR A 201 -7.57 -10.10 26.28
CA THR A 201 -7.99 -10.75 27.54
C THR A 201 -9.50 -10.58 27.75
N ALA A 202 -10.05 -9.37 27.54
CA ALA A 202 -11.48 -9.12 27.61
C ALA A 202 -12.26 -10.07 26.70
N ARG A 203 -11.87 -10.17 25.42
CA ARG A 203 -12.51 -11.08 24.47
C ARG A 203 -12.39 -12.54 24.91
N GLN A 204 -11.20 -13.00 25.29
CA GLN A 204 -10.98 -14.39 25.69
C GLN A 204 -11.84 -14.78 26.89
N VAL A 205 -11.89 -13.92 27.91
CA VAL A 205 -12.66 -14.16 29.13
C VAL A 205 -14.16 -14.14 28.83
N ALA A 206 -14.65 -13.17 28.05
CA ALA A 206 -16.06 -13.12 27.65
C ALA A 206 -16.48 -14.38 26.89
N LEU A 207 -15.66 -14.83 25.92
CA LEU A 207 -15.92 -16.06 25.16
C LEU A 207 -15.89 -17.31 26.03
N GLN A 208 -14.89 -17.43 26.90
CA GLN A 208 -14.77 -18.57 27.80
C GLN A 208 -15.99 -18.72 28.70
N HIS A 209 -16.44 -17.63 29.33
CA HIS A 209 -17.62 -17.66 30.17
C HIS A 209 -18.92 -17.84 29.38
N ALA A 210 -19.03 -17.25 28.19
CA ALA A 210 -20.19 -17.47 27.31
C ALA A 210 -20.32 -18.93 26.88
N LYS A 211 -19.19 -19.63 26.61
CA LYS A 211 -19.17 -21.07 26.28
C LYS A 211 -19.59 -21.97 27.44
N ASN A 212 -19.41 -21.52 28.69
CA ASN A 212 -19.83 -22.27 29.87
C ASN A 212 -21.36 -22.20 30.10
N ILE A 213 -22.03 -21.18 29.54
CA ILE A 213 -23.49 -21.05 29.66
C ILE A 213 -24.15 -21.96 28.64
N SER A 214 -24.99 -22.87 29.12
CA SER A 214 -25.57 -23.92 28.28
C SER A 214 -27.08 -24.06 28.48
N PHE A 215 -27.76 -24.28 27.37
CA PHE A 215 -29.14 -24.74 27.23
C PHE A 215 -29.25 -25.40 25.85
N THR A 216 -30.32 -26.16 25.60
CA THR A 216 -30.49 -26.89 24.34
C THR A 216 -30.43 -25.94 23.13
N GLY A 217 -29.42 -26.12 22.27
CA GLY A 217 -29.25 -25.29 21.07
C GLY A 217 -28.68 -23.89 21.33
N ALA A 218 -28.06 -23.66 22.49
CA ALA A 218 -27.29 -22.45 22.74
C ALA A 218 -26.19 -22.26 21.70
N SER A 219 -25.95 -21.01 21.30
CA SER A 219 -24.88 -20.67 20.37
C SER A 219 -24.38 -19.25 20.59
N ILE A 220 -23.16 -18.99 20.15
CA ILE A 220 -22.46 -17.71 20.22
C ILE A 220 -21.76 -17.45 18.87
N ARG A 221 -21.23 -16.24 18.68
CA ARG A 221 -20.21 -15.95 17.66
C ARG A 221 -18.85 -15.90 18.33
N GLU A 222 -17.85 -16.58 17.79
CA GLU A 222 -16.50 -16.55 18.36
C GLU A 222 -15.67 -15.39 17.81
N ASP A 223 -16.03 -14.82 16.66
CA ASP A 223 -15.31 -13.71 16.02
C ASP A 223 -15.60 -12.31 16.62
N ILE A 224 -16.45 -12.22 17.65
CA ILE A 224 -16.78 -10.95 18.33
C ILE A 224 -15.49 -10.27 18.83
N GLY A 225 -15.31 -9.00 18.46
CA GLY A 225 -14.17 -8.20 18.86
C GLY A 225 -12.83 -8.54 18.20
N LEU A 226 -12.74 -9.57 17.35
CA LEU A 226 -11.49 -9.97 16.71
C LEU A 226 -10.94 -8.87 15.80
N GLU A 227 -11.81 -8.22 15.02
CA GLU A 227 -11.44 -7.08 14.16
C GLU A 227 -10.88 -5.91 14.98
N ALA A 228 -11.55 -5.55 16.08
CA ALA A 228 -11.08 -4.50 16.98
C ALA A 228 -9.70 -4.82 17.55
N ILE A 229 -9.45 -6.07 17.93
CA ILE A 229 -8.14 -6.50 18.41
C ILE A 229 -7.08 -6.40 17.30
N ASN A 230 -7.40 -6.82 16.07
CA ASN A 230 -6.45 -6.72 14.96
C ASN A 230 -6.06 -5.25 14.69
N ILE A 231 -7.04 -4.33 14.74
CA ILE A 231 -6.79 -2.89 14.62
C ILE A 231 -6.03 -2.34 15.84
N LEU A 232 -6.32 -2.80 17.05
CA LEU A 232 -5.60 -2.37 18.26
C LEU A 232 -4.17 -2.94 18.30
N GLN A 233 -3.92 -4.14 17.77
CA GLN A 233 -2.59 -4.73 17.67
C GLN A 233 -1.74 -4.05 16.59
N SER A 234 -2.36 -3.63 15.48
CA SER A 234 -1.69 -2.76 14.51
C SER A 234 -1.37 -1.37 15.09
N LYS A 235 -2.15 -0.89 16.08
CA LYS A 235 -1.87 0.35 16.83
C LYS A 235 -0.92 0.17 18.04
N SER A 236 -0.97 -0.91 18.81
CA SER A 236 -0.17 -1.12 20.04
C SER A 236 1.29 -1.43 19.75
N SER A 237 1.61 -1.91 18.55
CA SER A 237 2.97 -1.98 18.02
C SER A 237 3.58 -0.59 17.72
N THR A 238 2.89 0.50 18.09
CA THR A 238 3.40 1.88 18.04
C THR A 238 3.70 2.50 19.41
N ALA A 239 3.40 1.82 20.53
CA ALA A 239 3.77 2.28 21.89
C ALA A 239 5.05 1.60 22.44
N GLY A 240 5.66 0.72 21.66
CA GLY A 240 7.01 0.21 21.86
C GLY A 240 7.53 -0.35 20.54
N SER A 241 8.34 0.44 19.84
CA SER A 241 8.98 0.16 18.54
C SER A 241 8.04 -0.04 17.34
N LEU A 242 7.75 1.05 16.62
CA LEU A 242 7.29 1.06 15.22
C LEU A 242 8.05 0.01 14.39
N THR A 243 7.37 -0.92 13.72
CA THR A 243 8.00 -1.83 12.76
C THR A 243 7.49 -1.59 11.33
N TYR A 244 8.41 -1.70 10.38
CA TYR A 244 8.22 -1.41 8.95
C TYR A 244 7.05 -2.20 8.33
N SER A 245 6.76 -3.39 8.86
CA SER A 245 5.64 -4.26 8.44
C SER A 245 4.26 -3.63 8.54
N ASN A 246 4.03 -2.76 9.53
CA ASN A 246 2.75 -2.10 9.72
C ASN A 246 2.49 -0.93 8.76
N ALA A 247 3.52 -0.43 8.06
CA ALA A 247 3.37 0.49 6.93
C ALA A 247 2.99 -0.24 5.62
N GLY A 248 2.68 -1.54 5.72
CA GLY A 248 2.46 -2.44 4.61
C GLY A 248 3.77 -2.80 3.92
N VAL A 249 4.80 -3.17 4.70
CA VAL A 249 6.08 -3.67 4.17
C VAL A 249 6.41 -5.02 4.79
N ASP A 250 5.97 -6.10 4.16
CA ASP A 250 6.20 -7.44 4.69
C ASP A 250 7.69 -7.84 4.60
N VAL A 251 8.40 -7.73 5.72
CA VAL A 251 9.83 -8.08 5.85
C VAL A 251 10.09 -9.55 5.51
N THR A 252 9.15 -10.45 5.77
CA THR A 252 9.31 -11.88 5.43
C THR A 252 9.16 -12.14 3.93
N LEU A 253 8.32 -11.36 3.23
CA LEU A 253 8.28 -11.34 1.77
C LEU A 253 9.57 -10.70 1.21
N GLY A 254 10.08 -9.65 1.84
CA GLY A 254 11.37 -9.05 1.53
C GLY A 254 12.53 -10.04 1.63
N ASP A 255 12.63 -10.80 2.72
CA ASP A 255 13.66 -11.83 2.92
C ASP A 255 13.59 -12.92 1.84
N ARG A 256 12.37 -13.37 1.52
CA ARG A 256 12.15 -14.36 0.44
C ARG A 256 12.54 -13.82 -0.93
N PHE A 257 12.24 -12.56 -1.19
CA PHE A 257 12.63 -11.88 -2.42
C PHE A 257 14.16 -11.78 -2.54
N VAL A 258 14.85 -11.33 -1.48
CA VAL A 258 16.32 -11.24 -1.44
C VAL A 258 16.97 -12.61 -1.68
N GLU A 259 16.45 -13.67 -1.06
CA GLU A 259 16.93 -15.03 -1.30
C GLU A 259 16.73 -15.47 -2.76
N GLY A 260 15.57 -15.16 -3.36
CA GLY A 260 15.25 -15.49 -4.75
C GLY A 260 16.17 -14.83 -5.79
N ILE A 261 16.67 -13.61 -5.51
CA ILE A 261 17.55 -12.88 -6.42
C ILE A 261 19.05 -13.09 -6.15
N ARG A 262 19.43 -13.67 -4.99
CA ARG A 262 20.83 -13.77 -4.53
C ARG A 262 21.77 -14.36 -5.59
N ALA A 263 21.38 -15.47 -6.23
CA ALA A 263 22.20 -16.12 -7.25
C ALA A 263 22.38 -15.25 -8.51
N SER A 264 21.34 -14.50 -8.89
CA SER A 264 21.38 -13.60 -10.04
C SER A 264 22.35 -12.45 -9.78
N VAL A 265 22.27 -11.83 -8.61
CA VAL A 265 23.18 -10.73 -8.24
C VAL A 265 24.62 -11.23 -8.08
N ALA A 266 24.83 -12.36 -7.40
CA ALA A 266 26.16 -12.96 -7.22
C ALA A 266 26.87 -13.25 -8.56
N SER A 267 26.11 -13.65 -9.59
CA SER A 267 26.66 -13.91 -10.93
C SER A 267 27.21 -12.65 -11.64
N THR A 268 26.92 -11.45 -11.14
CA THR A 268 27.45 -10.19 -11.68
C THR A 268 28.75 -9.76 -11.01
N GLN A 269 29.09 -10.36 -9.86
CA GLN A 269 30.19 -9.88 -9.03
C GLN A 269 31.55 -10.33 -9.60
N GLY A 270 32.51 -9.40 -9.59
CA GLY A 270 33.89 -9.62 -9.96
C GLY A 270 34.84 -9.51 -8.76
N PRO A 271 36.14 -9.75 -8.95
CA PRO A 271 37.15 -9.70 -7.88
C PRO A 271 37.30 -8.31 -7.23
N GLN A 272 36.78 -7.26 -7.87
CA GLN A 272 36.77 -5.90 -7.34
C GLN A 272 35.73 -5.70 -6.24
N VAL A 273 34.70 -6.55 -6.17
CA VAL A 273 33.68 -6.45 -5.13
C VAL A 273 34.21 -7.13 -3.86
N LEU A 274 34.41 -6.35 -2.80
CA LEU A 274 35.08 -6.83 -1.58
C LEU A 274 34.14 -7.55 -0.62
N GLU A 275 32.83 -7.25 -0.67
CA GLU A 275 31.80 -7.86 0.18
C GLU A 275 30.51 -8.13 -0.61
N GLY A 276 29.78 -9.18 -0.21
CA GLY A 276 28.50 -9.56 -0.83
C GLY A 276 27.32 -8.70 -0.38
N ILE A 277 26.12 -9.05 -0.85
CA ILE A 277 24.86 -8.37 -0.51
C ILE A 277 24.54 -8.54 0.98
N GLY A 278 24.03 -7.49 1.63
CA GLY A 278 23.52 -7.52 3.01
C GLY A 278 24.32 -6.67 4.01
N GLY A 279 25.43 -6.06 3.58
CA GLY A 279 26.14 -5.04 4.35
C GLY A 279 25.48 -3.65 4.27
N PHE A 280 25.99 -2.70 5.06
CA PHE A 280 25.50 -1.30 5.07
C PHE A 280 25.82 -0.51 3.79
N GLY A 281 26.65 -1.07 2.90
CA GLY A 281 27.03 -0.48 1.64
C GLY A 281 27.90 -1.43 0.84
N ALA A 282 27.95 -1.19 -0.47
CA ALA A 282 28.83 -1.93 -1.37
C ALA A 282 30.27 -1.40 -1.28
N LEU A 283 31.24 -2.33 -1.25
CA LEU A 283 32.67 -2.03 -1.29
C LEU A 283 33.26 -2.47 -2.63
N TYR A 284 33.86 -1.53 -3.35
CA TYR A 284 34.47 -1.77 -4.67
C TYR A 284 35.92 -1.30 -4.68
N ASP A 285 36.86 -2.21 -4.91
CA ASP A 285 38.29 -1.92 -4.97
C ASP A 285 38.69 -1.28 -6.30
N LEU A 286 39.10 -0.01 -6.24
CA LEU A 286 39.64 0.72 -7.38
C LEU A 286 41.14 0.47 -7.60
N HIS A 287 41.88 0.01 -6.58
CA HIS A 287 43.32 -0.20 -6.68
C HIS A 287 43.66 -1.29 -7.71
N SER A 288 42.91 -2.39 -7.72
CA SER A 288 43.05 -3.47 -8.69
C SER A 288 42.82 -3.07 -10.15
N LEU A 289 42.29 -1.88 -10.43
CA LEU A 289 42.07 -1.38 -11.79
C LEU A 289 43.31 -0.74 -12.43
N GLY A 290 44.38 -0.49 -11.67
CA GLY A 290 45.64 0.05 -12.19
C GLY A 290 45.54 1.47 -12.78
N LEU A 291 44.61 2.27 -12.27
CA LEU A 291 44.30 3.62 -12.75
C LEU A 291 45.36 4.64 -12.29
N LYS A 292 45.62 5.66 -13.11
CA LYS A 292 46.61 6.73 -12.82
C LYS A 292 45.95 8.00 -12.33
N GLU A 293 45.03 8.57 -13.12
CA GLU A 293 44.29 9.79 -12.81
C GLU A 293 42.79 9.55 -13.02
N PRO A 294 42.16 8.71 -12.19
CA PRO A 294 40.78 8.32 -12.39
C PRO A 294 39.79 9.43 -12.07
N VAL A 295 38.75 9.53 -12.89
CA VAL A 295 37.55 10.34 -12.69
C VAL A 295 36.37 9.38 -12.60
N LEU A 296 35.60 9.49 -11.53
CA LEU A 296 34.33 8.77 -11.38
C LEU A 296 33.22 9.53 -12.11
N VAL A 297 32.41 8.79 -12.85
CA VAL A 297 31.24 9.30 -13.56
C VAL A 297 30.04 8.53 -13.07
N SER A 298 29.08 9.22 -12.47
CA SER A 298 27.84 8.61 -11.99
C SER A 298 26.65 9.03 -12.85
N GLY A 299 25.69 8.13 -13.02
CA GLY A 299 24.42 8.40 -13.69
C GLY A 299 23.26 7.76 -12.93
N THR A 300 22.09 8.38 -13.00
CA THR A 300 20.85 7.80 -12.48
C THR A 300 19.73 8.03 -13.49
N ASP A 301 18.90 7.01 -13.69
CA ASP A 301 17.77 7.09 -14.60
C ASP A 301 16.68 6.08 -14.20
N GLY A 302 15.49 6.26 -14.74
CA GLY A 302 14.37 5.33 -14.64
C GLY A 302 13.98 4.76 -16.01
N VAL A 303 13.01 3.85 -16.02
CA VAL A 303 12.45 3.29 -17.28
C VAL A 303 11.30 4.14 -17.83
N GLY A 304 10.60 4.87 -16.96
CA GLY A 304 9.49 5.74 -17.35
C GLY A 304 8.22 4.98 -17.76
N THR A 305 7.40 5.60 -18.63
CA THR A 305 6.04 5.10 -18.92
C THR A 305 5.99 3.80 -19.73
N LYS A 306 7.13 3.26 -20.14
CA LYS A 306 7.26 1.88 -20.66
C LYS A 306 6.83 0.84 -19.62
N LEU A 307 7.01 1.12 -18.32
CA LEU A 307 6.53 0.27 -17.22
C LEU A 307 5.03 0.01 -17.29
N MET A 308 4.25 1.00 -17.74
CA MET A 308 2.80 0.83 -17.85
C MET A 308 2.41 -0.12 -18.98
N VAL A 309 3.23 -0.26 -20.03
CA VAL A 309 3.02 -1.26 -21.09
C VAL A 309 3.39 -2.65 -20.55
N ALA A 310 4.49 -2.76 -19.80
CA ALA A 310 4.88 -4.01 -19.14
C ALA A 310 3.79 -4.52 -18.20
N ASN A 311 3.22 -3.64 -17.37
CA ASN A 311 2.10 -3.97 -16.48
C ASN A 311 0.84 -4.41 -17.24
N ALA A 312 0.52 -3.74 -18.36
CA ALA A 312 -0.66 -4.08 -19.15
C ALA A 312 -0.54 -5.44 -19.86
N VAL A 313 0.69 -5.89 -20.16
CA VAL A 313 0.96 -7.18 -20.83
C VAL A 313 1.34 -8.29 -19.84
N GLY A 314 1.76 -7.94 -18.61
CA GLY A 314 2.29 -8.88 -17.62
C GLY A 314 3.70 -9.40 -17.96
N CYS A 315 4.50 -8.62 -18.69
CA CYS A 315 5.82 -9.00 -19.16
C CYS A 315 6.89 -8.03 -18.64
N HIS A 316 7.66 -8.46 -17.65
CA HIS A 316 8.60 -7.61 -16.89
C HIS A 316 10.08 -7.95 -17.11
N GLY A 317 10.38 -9.07 -17.77
CA GLY A 317 11.74 -9.59 -17.89
C GLY A 317 12.73 -8.71 -18.66
N SER A 318 12.25 -7.85 -19.58
CA SER A 318 13.10 -6.92 -20.34
C SER A 318 13.35 -5.58 -19.62
N ILE A 319 12.54 -5.23 -18.63
CA ILE A 319 12.58 -3.93 -17.93
C ILE A 319 13.92 -3.71 -17.21
N GLY A 320 14.50 -4.78 -16.64
CA GLY A 320 15.79 -4.66 -15.98
C GLY A 320 16.92 -4.29 -16.95
N GLN A 321 16.88 -4.77 -18.20
CA GLN A 321 17.85 -4.36 -19.21
C GLN A 321 17.62 -2.93 -19.66
N ASP A 322 16.36 -2.50 -19.81
CA ASP A 322 16.03 -1.11 -20.11
C ASP A 322 16.65 -0.16 -19.08
N LEU A 323 16.48 -0.46 -17.79
CA LEU A 323 17.01 0.33 -16.69
C LEU A 323 18.55 0.46 -16.75
N VAL A 324 19.24 -0.67 -16.88
CA VAL A 324 20.72 -0.69 -16.96
C VAL A 324 21.20 0.04 -18.20
N ALA A 325 20.54 -0.15 -19.34
CA ALA A 325 20.94 0.49 -20.60
C ALA A 325 20.82 2.00 -20.53
N MET A 326 19.75 2.55 -19.95
CA MET A 326 19.58 4.00 -19.79
C MET A 326 20.76 4.62 -19.02
N CYS A 327 21.08 4.04 -17.88
CA CYS A 327 22.18 4.49 -17.03
C CYS A 327 23.57 4.28 -17.65
N VAL A 328 23.87 3.06 -18.12
CA VAL A 328 25.20 2.69 -18.65
C VAL A 328 25.51 3.47 -19.92
N ASN A 329 24.52 3.67 -20.81
CA ASN A 329 24.73 4.44 -22.03
C ASN A 329 24.98 5.93 -21.71
N ASP A 330 24.38 6.51 -20.68
CA ASP A 330 24.71 7.91 -20.31
C ASP A 330 26.15 8.06 -19.80
N VAL A 331 26.60 7.15 -18.94
CA VAL A 331 27.99 7.17 -18.45
C VAL A 331 29.00 6.86 -19.56
N LEU A 332 28.60 6.03 -20.54
CA LEU A 332 29.37 5.77 -21.77
C LEU A 332 29.67 7.07 -22.55
N CYS A 333 28.79 8.06 -22.53
CA CYS A 333 29.00 9.32 -23.24
C CYS A 333 30.19 10.13 -22.73
N HIS A 334 30.63 9.87 -21.50
CA HIS A 334 31.84 10.43 -20.90
C HIS A 334 33.09 9.56 -21.13
N GLY A 335 32.96 8.46 -21.87
CA GLY A 335 34.03 7.49 -22.07
C GLY A 335 34.25 6.59 -20.86
N ALA A 336 33.38 6.62 -19.85
CA ALA A 336 33.60 5.89 -18.62
C ALA A 336 33.22 4.40 -18.73
N LYS A 337 34.09 3.54 -18.18
CA LYS A 337 33.83 2.12 -17.99
C LYS A 337 32.88 1.95 -16.81
N PRO A 338 31.69 1.36 -16.98
CA PRO A 338 30.81 1.08 -15.87
C PRO A 338 31.49 0.06 -14.94
N LEU A 339 31.44 0.34 -13.64
CA LEU A 339 32.05 -0.47 -12.59
C LEU A 339 31.00 -1.25 -11.83
N PHE A 340 30.03 -0.52 -11.28
CA PHE A 340 28.97 -1.09 -10.48
C PHE A 340 27.64 -0.36 -10.65
N PHE A 341 26.56 -1.07 -10.32
CA PHE A 341 25.18 -0.67 -10.46
C PHE A 341 24.45 -0.85 -9.13
N LEU A 342 23.51 0.05 -8.83
CA LEU A 342 22.53 -0.07 -7.78
C LEU A 342 21.12 0.15 -8.35
N ASP A 343 20.14 -0.54 -7.79
CA ASP A 343 18.74 -0.36 -8.13
C ASP A 343 17.88 0.06 -6.93
N TYR A 344 16.81 0.80 -7.21
CA TYR A 344 15.77 1.15 -6.25
C TYR A 344 14.43 0.74 -6.85
N LEU A 345 13.76 -0.20 -6.21
CA LEU A 345 12.47 -0.74 -6.61
C LEU A 345 11.39 -0.21 -5.65
N ALA A 346 10.37 0.45 -6.19
CA ALA A 346 9.24 0.96 -5.42
C ALA A 346 7.95 0.32 -5.91
N THR A 347 7.10 -0.18 -5.02
CA THR A 347 5.83 -0.82 -5.41
C THR A 347 4.72 -0.55 -4.40
N GLY A 348 3.47 -0.60 -4.83
CA GLY A 348 2.33 -0.48 -3.91
C GLY A 348 2.14 -1.73 -3.05
N LYS A 349 2.48 -2.89 -3.60
CA LYS A 349 2.53 -4.18 -2.89
C LYS A 349 3.57 -5.07 -3.56
N LEU A 350 4.42 -5.74 -2.79
CA LEU A 350 5.47 -6.60 -3.35
C LEU A 350 4.87 -7.85 -4.02
N ASP A 351 5.06 -7.96 -5.34
CA ASP A 351 4.88 -9.20 -6.09
C ASP A 351 6.25 -9.80 -6.42
N ILE A 352 6.61 -10.89 -5.72
CA ILE A 352 7.93 -11.53 -5.82
C ILE A 352 8.22 -11.93 -7.27
N THR A 353 7.27 -12.52 -7.98
CA THR A 353 7.47 -13.03 -9.34
C THR A 353 7.88 -11.91 -10.30
N THR A 354 7.18 -10.78 -10.22
CA THR A 354 7.42 -9.59 -11.02
C THR A 354 8.76 -8.96 -10.69
N MET A 355 9.01 -8.69 -9.41
CA MET A 355 10.25 -8.01 -8.99
C MET A 355 11.48 -8.87 -9.28
N GLU A 356 11.41 -10.18 -9.07
CA GLU A 356 12.50 -11.06 -9.43
C GLU A 356 12.77 -11.07 -10.93
N ALA A 357 11.74 -10.99 -11.77
CA ALA A 357 11.91 -10.90 -13.22
C ALA A 357 12.65 -9.63 -13.63
N VAL A 358 12.33 -8.50 -12.98
CA VAL A 358 13.04 -7.23 -13.19
C VAL A 358 14.50 -7.35 -12.75
N VAL A 359 14.78 -7.81 -11.53
CA VAL A 359 16.15 -7.94 -11.02
C VAL A 359 16.97 -8.94 -11.84
N ARG A 360 16.38 -10.04 -12.31
CA ARG A 360 17.05 -10.96 -13.24
C ARG A 360 17.44 -10.27 -14.55
N GLY A 361 16.59 -9.37 -15.05
CA GLY A 361 16.90 -8.52 -16.20
C GLY A 361 18.07 -7.58 -15.92
N ILE A 362 18.07 -6.90 -14.76
CA ILE A 362 19.16 -6.00 -14.33
C ILE A 362 20.47 -6.78 -14.24
N ALA A 363 20.47 -7.92 -13.54
CA ALA A 363 21.65 -8.76 -13.39
C ALA A 363 22.19 -9.26 -14.73
N THR A 364 21.30 -9.61 -15.67
CA THR A 364 21.70 -10.04 -17.01
C THR A 364 22.39 -8.92 -17.78
N ALA A 365 21.81 -7.72 -17.81
CA ALA A 365 22.42 -6.56 -18.45
C ALA A 365 23.72 -6.11 -17.78
N CYS A 366 23.82 -6.23 -16.45
CA CYS A 366 25.04 -5.98 -15.69
C CYS A 366 26.16 -6.94 -16.13
N ARG A 367 25.89 -8.24 -16.21
CA ARG A 367 26.87 -9.23 -16.74
C ARG A 367 27.29 -8.90 -18.16
N GLU A 368 26.34 -8.57 -19.02
CA GLU A 368 26.63 -8.23 -20.42
C GLU A 368 27.55 -7.02 -20.53
N THR A 369 27.41 -6.03 -19.65
CA THR A 369 28.25 -4.81 -19.66
C THR A 369 29.53 -4.92 -18.81
N GLY A 370 29.73 -6.04 -18.11
CA GLY A 370 30.83 -6.19 -17.15
C GLY A 370 30.70 -5.30 -15.92
N THR A 371 29.47 -4.89 -15.60
CA THR A 371 29.11 -4.08 -14.43
C THR A 371 28.71 -4.99 -13.29
N ALA A 372 29.19 -4.73 -12.08
CA ALA A 372 28.75 -5.48 -10.90
C ALA A 372 27.44 -4.90 -10.34
N LEU A 373 26.41 -5.71 -10.14
CA LEU A 373 25.25 -5.31 -9.35
C LEU A 373 25.61 -5.48 -7.87
N VAL A 374 25.83 -4.36 -7.18
CA VAL A 374 26.46 -4.36 -5.84
C VAL A 374 25.49 -4.10 -4.69
N GLY A 375 24.29 -3.62 -4.99
CA GLY A 375 23.26 -3.40 -3.99
C GLY A 375 21.99 -2.88 -4.62
N GLY A 376 20.93 -2.86 -3.83
CA GLY A 376 19.67 -2.27 -4.22
C GLY A 376 18.73 -2.21 -3.03
N GLU A 377 17.63 -1.47 -3.18
CA GLU A 377 16.61 -1.31 -2.15
C GLU A 377 15.23 -1.62 -2.71
N THR A 378 14.37 -2.22 -1.89
CA THR A 378 12.99 -2.54 -2.26
C THR A 378 12.04 -1.92 -1.25
N ALA A 379 11.28 -0.93 -1.70
CA ALA A 379 10.33 -0.19 -0.90
C ALA A 379 8.89 -0.55 -1.29
N GLU A 380 8.16 -1.15 -0.35
CA GLU A 380 6.71 -1.25 -0.43
C GLU A 380 6.10 0.04 0.14
N MET A 381 5.34 0.77 -0.67
CA MET A 381 4.77 2.07 -0.32
C MET A 381 3.27 2.09 -0.67
N PRO A 382 2.45 1.31 0.06
CA PRO A 382 1.00 1.28 -0.15
C PRO A 382 0.42 2.65 0.15
N GLY A 383 -0.37 3.18 -0.78
CA GLY A 383 -0.94 4.53 -0.72
C GLY A 383 -0.20 5.56 -1.58
N LEU A 384 1.06 5.31 -1.97
CA LEU A 384 1.75 6.07 -3.01
C LEU A 384 1.57 5.42 -4.39
N TYR A 385 1.80 4.10 -4.46
CA TYR A 385 1.62 3.30 -5.67
C TYR A 385 0.34 2.46 -5.58
N ARG A 386 -0.37 2.29 -6.70
CA ARG A 386 -1.52 1.38 -6.77
C ARG A 386 -1.05 -0.07 -6.72
N ALA A 387 -1.93 -0.97 -6.32
CA ALA A 387 -1.64 -2.40 -6.32
C ALA A 387 -1.28 -2.88 -7.75
N GLY A 388 -0.14 -3.55 -7.89
CA GLY A 388 0.39 -4.02 -9.17
C GLY A 388 1.18 -2.98 -9.97
N GLU A 389 1.25 -1.72 -9.51
CA GLU A 389 2.15 -0.72 -10.07
C GLU A 389 3.46 -0.68 -9.29
N TYR A 390 4.55 -0.49 -10.03
CA TYR A 390 5.89 -0.33 -9.50
C TYR A 390 6.68 0.67 -10.33
N ASP A 391 7.68 1.27 -9.71
CA ASP A 391 8.70 2.11 -10.35
C ASP A 391 10.09 1.57 -10.04
N VAL A 392 11.03 1.83 -10.96
CA VAL A 392 12.41 1.36 -10.85
C VAL A 392 13.36 2.49 -11.22
N ALA A 393 14.30 2.75 -10.33
CA ALA A 393 15.39 3.68 -10.56
C ALA A 393 16.73 2.94 -10.50
N GLY A 394 17.64 3.35 -11.38
CA GLY A 394 18.96 2.77 -11.53
C GLY A 394 20.00 3.81 -11.19
N PHE A 395 21.13 3.35 -10.68
CA PHE A 395 22.29 4.18 -10.40
C PHE A 395 23.53 3.42 -10.84
N VAL A 396 24.35 4.05 -11.67
CA VAL A 396 25.61 3.47 -12.14
C VAL A 396 26.77 4.36 -11.76
N VAL A 397 27.89 3.74 -11.41
CA VAL A 397 29.18 4.41 -11.30
C VAL A 397 30.13 3.78 -12.31
N GLY A 398 30.73 4.62 -13.14
CA GLY A 398 31.83 4.28 -14.02
C GLY A 398 33.09 5.06 -13.70
N VAL A 399 34.17 4.69 -14.38
CA VAL A 399 35.47 5.33 -14.24
C VAL A 399 36.11 5.59 -15.60
N VAL A 400 36.80 6.71 -15.70
CA VAL A 400 37.57 7.10 -16.88
C VAL A 400 38.89 7.73 -16.44
N GLU A 401 39.96 7.48 -17.18
CA GLU A 401 41.19 8.26 -17.02
C GLU A 401 40.93 9.70 -17.47
N LYS A 402 41.41 10.69 -16.72
CA LYS A 402 41.15 12.10 -17.01
C LYS A 402 41.49 12.51 -18.46
N ALA A 403 42.53 11.92 -19.04
CA ALA A 403 42.96 12.15 -20.42
C ALA A 403 42.00 11.58 -21.49
N ASP A 404 41.14 10.63 -21.11
CA ASP A 404 40.19 9.94 -21.98
C ASP A 404 38.75 10.45 -21.82
N LEU A 405 38.54 11.50 -21.02
CA LEU A 405 37.22 12.06 -20.76
C LEU A 405 36.60 12.59 -22.06
N LEU A 406 35.33 12.25 -22.28
CA LEU A 406 34.53 12.77 -23.40
C LEU A 406 33.50 13.81 -22.90
N PRO A 407 33.10 14.76 -23.77
CA PRO A 407 33.60 15.01 -25.13
C PRO A 407 34.95 15.76 -25.16
N LYS A 408 35.80 15.42 -26.13
CA LYS A 408 37.05 16.12 -26.47
C LYS A 408 36.77 17.33 -27.35
N ARG A 409 36.04 18.32 -26.81
CA ARG A 409 35.56 19.48 -27.58
C ARG A 409 36.67 20.25 -28.29
N SER A 410 37.87 20.32 -27.71
CA SER A 410 39.04 20.98 -28.31
C SER A 410 39.57 20.28 -29.56
N ASP A 411 39.28 18.99 -29.70
CA ASP A 411 39.82 18.14 -30.75
C ASP A 411 38.81 17.94 -31.88
N MET A 412 37.57 18.44 -31.70
CA MET A 412 36.53 18.42 -32.72
C MET A 412 36.76 19.52 -33.75
N ALA A 413 36.56 19.20 -35.03
CA ALA A 413 36.72 20.14 -36.13
C ALA A 413 35.71 19.87 -37.26
N GLU A 414 35.55 20.86 -38.15
CA GLU A 414 34.82 20.66 -39.39
C GLU A 414 35.43 19.49 -40.19
N GLY A 415 34.56 18.61 -40.70
CA GLY A 415 34.97 17.40 -41.43
C GLY A 415 35.00 16.13 -40.58
N ASP A 416 34.85 16.24 -39.26
CA ASP A 416 34.63 15.07 -38.40
C ASP A 416 33.36 14.31 -38.79
N VAL A 417 33.42 12.98 -38.65
CA VAL A 417 32.35 12.09 -39.09
C VAL A 417 31.47 11.70 -37.91
N LEU A 418 30.16 11.96 -38.04
CA LEU A 418 29.16 11.44 -37.13
C LEU A 418 28.74 10.02 -37.54
N ILE A 419 28.81 9.08 -36.60
CA ILE A 419 28.39 7.70 -36.79
C ILE A 419 27.18 7.43 -35.90
N GLY A 420 26.06 7.05 -36.51
CA GLY A 420 24.87 6.58 -35.80
C GLY A 420 24.93 5.08 -35.57
N ILE A 421 24.62 4.63 -34.35
CA ILE A 421 24.41 3.21 -34.05
C ILE A 421 22.90 2.95 -33.99
N PRO A 422 22.37 1.98 -34.75
CA PRO A 422 20.94 1.68 -34.74
C PRO A 422 20.39 1.36 -33.34
N SER A 423 19.17 1.82 -33.07
CA SER A 423 18.38 1.39 -31.92
C SER A 423 17.73 0.02 -32.18
N SER A 424 17.24 -0.62 -31.12
CA SER A 424 16.38 -1.81 -31.19
C SER A 424 14.89 -1.46 -31.36
N GLY A 425 14.58 -0.16 -31.39
CA GLY A 425 13.23 0.40 -31.45
C GLY A 425 13.14 1.69 -30.65
N LEU A 426 12.05 1.86 -29.90
CA LEU A 426 11.76 3.05 -29.10
C LEU A 426 12.65 3.21 -27.85
N HIS A 427 13.39 2.16 -27.49
CA HIS A 427 14.15 2.09 -26.24
C HIS A 427 13.26 2.35 -25.02
N SER A 428 13.51 3.38 -24.21
CA SER A 428 12.69 3.74 -23.03
C SER A 428 12.09 5.15 -23.11
N ASN A 429 12.01 5.74 -24.31
CA ASN A 429 11.53 7.12 -24.49
C ASN A 429 10.28 7.20 -25.39
N GLY A 430 9.49 8.25 -25.24
CA GLY A 430 8.29 8.51 -26.07
C GLY A 430 7.08 7.62 -25.79
N TYR A 431 7.13 6.74 -24.77
CA TYR A 431 6.06 5.79 -24.47
C TYR A 431 4.72 6.44 -24.08
N SER A 432 4.73 7.65 -23.52
CA SER A 432 3.48 8.38 -23.22
C SER A 432 2.71 8.71 -24.50
N LEU A 433 3.40 9.15 -25.55
CA LEU A 433 2.81 9.43 -26.86
C LEU A 433 2.34 8.13 -27.54
N VAL A 434 3.17 7.09 -27.50
CA VAL A 434 2.83 5.79 -28.11
C VAL A 434 1.61 5.16 -27.45
N ARG A 435 1.49 5.23 -26.12
CA ARG A 435 0.30 4.79 -25.38
C ARG A 435 -0.96 5.54 -25.82
N MET A 436 -0.87 6.86 -25.96
CA MET A 436 -1.97 7.70 -26.44
C MET A 436 -2.41 7.32 -27.86
N ILE A 437 -1.46 6.99 -28.74
CA ILE A 437 -1.76 6.49 -30.08
C ILE A 437 -2.49 5.15 -30.03
N VAL A 438 -1.98 4.18 -29.26
CA VAL A 438 -2.62 2.86 -29.09
C VAL A 438 -4.06 3.00 -28.57
N GLU A 439 -4.25 3.86 -27.57
CA GLU A 439 -5.57 4.14 -26.98
C GLU A 439 -6.53 4.82 -27.98
N SER A 440 -6.06 5.84 -28.71
CA SER A 440 -6.89 6.57 -29.68
C SER A 440 -7.34 5.69 -30.86
N LEU A 441 -6.52 4.71 -31.25
CA LEU A 441 -6.84 3.70 -32.24
C LEU A 441 -7.68 2.55 -31.69
N LYS A 442 -7.99 2.56 -30.39
CA LYS A 442 -8.72 1.50 -29.67
C LYS A 442 -8.06 0.12 -29.83
N LEU A 443 -6.74 0.09 -29.96
CA LEU A 443 -5.95 -1.13 -30.05
C LEU A 443 -5.64 -1.65 -28.64
N LYS A 444 -5.50 -2.97 -28.52
CA LYS A 444 -5.00 -3.63 -27.32
C LYS A 444 -3.55 -4.04 -27.53
N TYR A 445 -2.75 -4.08 -26.46
CA TYR A 445 -1.36 -4.54 -26.57
C TYR A 445 -1.23 -5.99 -27.05
N THR A 446 -2.27 -6.80 -26.86
CA THR A 446 -2.35 -8.19 -27.35
C THR A 446 -2.71 -8.31 -28.84
N ASP A 447 -3.11 -7.21 -29.48
CA ASP A 447 -3.45 -7.22 -30.91
C ASP A 447 -2.17 -7.37 -31.75
N GLN A 448 -2.34 -7.89 -32.97
CA GLN A 448 -1.25 -8.01 -33.94
C GLN A 448 -0.67 -6.62 -34.24
N CYS A 449 0.67 -6.53 -34.26
CA CYS A 449 1.35 -5.27 -34.47
C CYS A 449 1.14 -4.76 -35.92
N PRO A 450 0.59 -3.54 -36.13
CA PRO A 450 0.25 -3.02 -37.46
C PRO A 450 1.42 -2.96 -38.45
N PHE A 451 2.64 -2.89 -37.93
CA PHE A 451 3.88 -2.79 -38.70
C PHE A 451 4.80 -4.00 -38.53
N ASN A 452 4.37 -5.04 -37.79
CA ASN A 452 5.08 -6.29 -37.62
C ASN A 452 4.12 -7.48 -37.44
N ALA A 453 3.78 -8.16 -38.53
CA ALA A 453 2.75 -9.21 -38.53
C ALA A 453 3.09 -10.45 -37.68
N SER A 454 4.35 -10.67 -37.28
CA SER A 454 4.75 -11.83 -36.48
C SER A 454 4.72 -11.60 -34.97
N LYS A 455 4.41 -10.38 -34.53
CA LYS A 455 4.39 -9.99 -33.12
C LYS A 455 3.14 -9.22 -32.76
N THR A 456 2.80 -9.22 -31.49
CA THR A 456 1.82 -8.31 -30.90
C THR A 456 2.41 -6.92 -30.70
N ILE A 457 1.54 -5.91 -30.52
CA ILE A 457 1.97 -4.55 -30.20
C ILE A 457 2.83 -4.56 -28.92
N GLY A 458 2.38 -5.25 -27.88
CA GLY A 458 3.09 -5.36 -26.60
C GLY A 458 4.50 -5.94 -26.76
N GLU A 459 4.65 -7.02 -27.52
CA GLU A 459 5.97 -7.64 -27.75
C GLU A 459 6.95 -6.72 -28.48
N VAL A 460 6.48 -5.91 -29.43
CA VAL A 460 7.34 -4.94 -30.12
C VAL A 460 7.70 -3.79 -29.20
N LEU A 461 6.72 -3.24 -28.50
CA LEU A 461 6.92 -2.14 -27.55
C LEU A 461 7.77 -2.54 -26.33
N LEU A 462 7.85 -3.82 -25.98
CA LEU A 462 8.70 -4.32 -24.89
C LEU A 462 10.09 -4.80 -25.35
N THR A 463 10.47 -4.54 -26.61
CA THR A 463 11.84 -4.78 -27.08
C THR A 463 12.83 -3.99 -26.20
N PRO A 464 13.84 -4.64 -25.60
CA PRO A 464 14.73 -4.00 -24.66
C PRO A 464 15.67 -3.00 -25.34
N THR A 465 16.06 -1.97 -24.59
CA THR A 465 17.04 -0.96 -24.97
C THR A 465 18.41 -1.61 -25.20
N CYS A 466 19.13 -1.15 -26.22
CA CYS A 466 20.44 -1.67 -26.56
C CYS A 466 21.50 -1.30 -25.53
N LEU A 467 22.38 -2.25 -25.20
CA LEU A 467 23.57 -2.02 -24.39
C LEU A 467 24.77 -1.75 -25.31
N TYR A 468 25.24 -0.50 -25.36
CA TYR A 468 26.27 -0.11 -26.34
C TYR A 468 27.71 -0.24 -25.82
N TRP A 469 27.90 -0.39 -24.51
CA TRP A 469 29.23 -0.39 -23.87
C TRP A 469 30.24 -1.35 -24.51
N ASN A 470 29.85 -2.60 -24.81
CA ASN A 470 30.77 -3.59 -25.38
C ASN A 470 31.25 -3.25 -26.79
N ALA A 471 30.40 -2.61 -27.59
CA ALA A 471 30.78 -2.14 -28.92
C ALA A 471 31.63 -0.87 -28.81
N PHE A 472 31.18 0.07 -27.98
CA PHE A 472 31.84 1.36 -27.75
C PHE A 472 33.25 1.21 -27.19
N SER A 473 33.44 0.37 -26.17
CA SER A 473 34.75 0.16 -25.51
C SER A 473 35.86 -0.28 -26.47
N LYS A 474 35.52 -0.97 -27.56
CA LYS A 474 36.47 -1.40 -28.60
C LYS A 474 36.97 -0.26 -29.48
N VAL A 475 36.21 0.83 -29.58
CA VAL A 475 36.49 1.98 -30.46
C VAL A 475 36.70 3.28 -29.72
N LYS A 476 36.49 3.31 -28.40
CA LYS A 476 36.54 4.50 -27.52
C LYS A 476 37.75 5.41 -27.79
N SER A 477 38.95 4.84 -28.02
CA SER A 477 40.17 5.62 -28.24
C SER A 477 40.15 6.50 -29.50
N LYS A 478 39.22 6.25 -30.42
CA LYS A 478 39.02 7.01 -31.67
C LYS A 478 37.83 7.97 -31.61
N VAL A 479 37.13 8.03 -30.48
CA VAL A 479 35.90 8.82 -30.35
C VAL A 479 36.24 10.20 -29.80
N LEU A 480 35.75 11.25 -30.46
CA LEU A 480 35.88 12.64 -30.01
C LEU A 480 34.73 13.04 -29.09
N GLY A 481 33.52 12.51 -29.32
CA GLY A 481 32.36 12.71 -28.49
C GLY A 481 31.31 11.64 -28.74
N ALA A 482 30.43 11.43 -27.77
CA ALA A 482 29.33 10.48 -27.87
C ALA A 482 28.06 11.12 -27.29
N SER A 483 26.92 10.77 -27.87
CA SER A 483 25.60 11.23 -27.43
C SER A 483 24.65 10.05 -27.39
N HIS A 484 24.08 9.79 -26.23
CA HIS A 484 23.00 8.85 -26.05
C HIS A 484 21.69 9.55 -26.46
N ILE A 485 20.95 8.96 -27.38
CA ILE A 485 19.72 9.55 -27.92
C ILE A 485 18.55 9.08 -27.07
N THR A 486 18.04 9.97 -26.21
CA THR A 486 16.94 9.72 -25.27
C THR A 486 15.86 10.80 -25.42
N GLY A 487 15.19 11.21 -24.34
CA GLY A 487 14.27 12.35 -24.34
C GLY A 487 14.94 13.61 -24.89
N GLY A 488 14.26 14.31 -25.81
CA GLY A 488 14.82 15.42 -26.58
C GLY A 488 15.36 15.01 -27.97
N GLY A 489 15.34 13.70 -28.28
CA GLY A 489 15.61 13.15 -29.60
C GLY A 489 17.03 13.44 -30.10
N ILE A 490 17.26 13.22 -31.39
CA ILE A 490 18.60 13.36 -31.99
C ILE A 490 19.09 14.82 -31.88
N ILE A 491 18.22 15.79 -32.16
CA ILE A 491 18.59 17.21 -32.22
C ILE A 491 19.00 17.72 -30.83
N GLY A 492 18.20 17.44 -29.81
CA GLY A 492 18.43 17.95 -28.46
C GLY A 492 19.64 17.31 -27.78
N ASN A 493 19.86 16.01 -28.00
CA ASN A 493 20.96 15.29 -27.36
C ASN A 493 22.30 15.53 -28.05
N ALA A 494 22.35 15.45 -29.39
CA ALA A 494 23.61 15.58 -30.13
C ALA A 494 24.23 16.99 -29.99
N ALA A 495 23.43 18.03 -29.78
CA ALA A 495 23.94 19.37 -29.53
C ALA A 495 24.78 19.48 -28.24
N ARG A 496 24.53 18.63 -27.23
CA ARG A 496 25.20 18.71 -25.92
C ARG A 496 26.68 18.32 -25.96
N MET A 497 27.07 17.49 -26.95
CA MET A 497 28.45 17.04 -27.10
C MET A 497 29.34 18.02 -27.89
N LEU A 498 28.77 18.92 -28.68
CA LEU A 498 29.50 19.82 -29.57
C LEU A 498 30.10 21.04 -28.83
N PRO A 499 31.18 21.64 -29.37
CA PRO A 499 31.57 23.01 -29.03
C PRO A 499 30.63 24.05 -29.67
N GLY A 500 30.67 25.30 -29.20
CA GLY A 500 29.70 26.34 -29.58
C GLY A 500 29.83 26.86 -31.01
N ASP A 501 30.91 26.53 -31.71
CA ASP A 501 31.25 26.94 -33.08
C ASP A 501 31.04 25.83 -34.13
N LEU A 502 30.61 24.63 -33.72
CA LEU A 502 30.33 23.51 -34.62
C LEU A 502 28.85 23.14 -34.65
N ALA A 503 28.41 22.61 -35.80
CA ALA A 503 27.06 22.10 -36.01
C ALA A 503 27.12 20.73 -36.70
N ILE A 504 26.10 19.91 -36.48
CA ILE A 504 25.95 18.61 -37.14
C ILE A 504 25.07 18.76 -38.37
N HIS A 505 25.54 18.23 -39.51
CA HIS A 505 24.71 18.02 -40.69
C HIS A 505 24.28 16.54 -40.77
N LEU A 506 22.98 16.30 -40.60
CA LEU A 506 22.38 14.97 -40.69
C LEU A 506 21.76 14.75 -42.08
N ASP A 507 22.34 13.82 -42.84
CA ASP A 507 21.73 13.35 -44.08
C ASP A 507 20.82 12.14 -43.80
N ILE A 508 19.53 12.44 -43.58
CA ILE A 508 18.50 11.46 -43.26
C ILE A 508 18.27 10.40 -44.35
N THR A 509 18.81 10.60 -45.56
CA THR A 509 18.69 9.62 -46.65
C THR A 509 19.67 8.46 -46.51
N LYS A 510 20.66 8.57 -45.61
CA LYS A 510 21.70 7.56 -45.39
C LYS A 510 21.30 6.40 -44.49
N TRP A 511 20.12 6.43 -43.88
CA TRP A 511 19.60 5.31 -43.10
C TRP A 511 18.11 5.10 -43.31
N SER A 512 17.65 3.88 -43.07
CA SER A 512 16.24 3.53 -43.11
C SER A 512 15.61 3.79 -41.74
N ILE A 513 14.53 4.58 -41.71
CA ILE A 513 13.74 4.78 -40.49
C ILE A 513 13.01 3.46 -40.16
N PRO A 514 13.15 2.92 -38.93
CA PRO A 514 12.42 1.71 -38.51
C PRO A 514 10.90 1.87 -38.61
N LYS A 515 10.19 0.75 -38.84
CA LYS A 515 8.76 0.75 -39.20
C LYS A 515 7.86 1.28 -38.09
N GLU A 516 8.25 1.10 -36.85
CA GLU A 516 7.61 1.64 -35.66
C GLU A 516 7.49 3.16 -35.71
N PHE A 517 8.55 3.87 -36.10
CA PHE A 517 8.55 5.32 -36.20
C PHE A 517 7.73 5.81 -37.39
N ILE A 518 7.78 5.08 -38.52
CA ILE A 518 6.92 5.36 -39.69
C ILE A 518 5.44 5.21 -39.30
N TRP A 519 5.11 4.15 -38.55
CA TRP A 519 3.75 3.94 -38.08
C TRP A 519 3.29 5.06 -37.14
N ILE A 520 4.11 5.45 -36.14
CA ILE A 520 3.82 6.57 -35.24
C ILE A 520 3.58 7.86 -36.04
N ALA A 521 4.47 8.21 -36.97
CA ALA A 521 4.34 9.40 -37.81
C ALA A 521 3.04 9.38 -38.64
N SER A 522 2.65 8.21 -39.17
CA SER A 522 1.41 8.07 -39.96
C SER A 522 0.13 8.28 -39.16
N GLN A 523 0.19 8.33 -37.82
CA GLN A 523 -0.94 8.69 -36.96
C GLN A 523 -1.10 10.21 -36.75
N GLY A 524 -0.33 11.03 -37.48
CA GLY A 524 -0.44 12.49 -37.44
C GLY A 524 0.58 13.20 -36.53
N VAL A 525 1.61 12.49 -36.07
CA VAL A 525 2.72 13.10 -35.33
C VAL A 525 3.61 13.87 -36.32
N SER A 526 3.81 15.18 -36.08
CA SER A 526 4.61 16.03 -36.96
C SER A 526 6.07 15.59 -36.98
N SER A 527 6.80 15.87 -38.07
CA SER A 527 8.23 15.57 -38.16
C SER A 527 9.06 16.27 -37.07
N GLU A 528 8.66 17.47 -36.67
CA GLU A 528 9.30 18.19 -35.57
C GLU A 528 9.13 17.43 -34.26
N GLU A 529 7.91 17.00 -33.95
CA GLU A 529 7.62 16.23 -32.74
C GLU A 529 8.32 14.86 -32.75
N MET A 530 8.34 14.18 -33.91
CA MET A 530 9.10 12.94 -34.09
C MET A 530 10.58 13.13 -33.73
N SER A 531 11.20 14.21 -34.21
CA SER A 531 12.64 14.48 -33.97
C SER A 531 12.99 14.94 -32.56
N LYS A 532 12.01 15.44 -31.79
CA LYS A 532 12.17 15.84 -30.38
C LYS A 532 11.90 14.69 -29.42
N THR A 533 11.07 13.73 -29.83
CA THR A 533 10.61 12.65 -28.95
C THR A 533 11.36 11.34 -29.21
N PHE A 534 11.84 11.09 -30.44
CA PHE A 534 12.45 9.84 -30.88
C PHE A 534 13.83 9.99 -31.52
#